data_AF-A0A087M595-F1
#
_entry.id   AF-A0A087M595-F1
#
_cell.length_a   1.000
_cell.length_b   1.000
_cell.length_c   1.000
_cell.angle_alpha   90.00
_cell.angle_beta   90.00
_cell.angle_gamma   90.00
#
_symmetry.space_group_name_H-M   'P 1'
#
loop_
_entity.id
_entity.type
_entity.pdbx_description
1 polymer ?
#
loop_
_entity_poly.entity_id
_entity_poly.type
_entity_poly.pdbx_seq_one_letter_code
_entity_poly.pdbx_strand_id
1 'polypeptide(L)'
;MLVRLSLFAAALAGVFALSVPAQARDICTLIADAATRTVLHQEGDCETRVTPASTFKVALAVMAYDAGIITSAHEPKLPFKEGYADWMGDAWRQDTDPTMWMVNSTVWYSQRLAEMLGAEKLTAYAQKFGYGNADFSGDPGRNNGLERSWISSSLKISPLEQAGFVAALVDGKLPISAAVMAGAMELVQQGGASEGWTLRGKTGSAYPRQADGNFDRARGWGWYVGWAEKGDQKLVFVRLAQDEQRHQVSGGLRARDELVEDWAGLVGGLGL
;
A
#
# COMPACT_ATOMS: atom_id res chain seq x y z
N MET A 1 -18.64 -27.02 -78.14
CA MET A 1 -17.69 -27.82 -77.34
C MET A 1 -17.25 -26.94 -76.17
N LEU A 2 -17.67 -27.31 -74.96
CA LEU A 2 -17.49 -26.54 -73.72
C LEU A 2 -16.04 -26.59 -73.22
N VAL A 3 -15.54 -25.50 -72.66
CA VAL A 3 -14.73 -25.53 -71.42
C VAL A 3 -15.10 -24.30 -70.59
N ARG A 4 -15.69 -24.51 -69.41
CA ARG A 4 -15.92 -23.49 -68.36
C ARG A 4 -14.70 -23.52 -67.44
N LEU A 5 -14.05 -22.37 -67.25
CA LEU A 5 -13.00 -22.19 -66.24
C LEU A 5 -13.68 -21.84 -64.90
N SER A 6 -13.50 -22.67 -63.88
CA SER A 6 -13.94 -22.39 -62.52
C SER A 6 -12.77 -21.83 -61.71
N LEU A 7 -12.88 -20.57 -61.27
CA LEU A 7 -12.01 -19.95 -60.27
C LEU A 7 -12.51 -20.35 -58.87
N PHE A 8 -11.69 -21.09 -58.12
CA PHE A 8 -11.89 -21.29 -56.69
C PHE A 8 -11.18 -20.16 -55.93
N ALA A 9 -11.94 -19.29 -55.26
CA ALA A 9 -11.42 -18.36 -54.28
C ALA A 9 -11.37 -19.04 -52.91
N ALA A 10 -10.17 -19.28 -52.37
CA ALA A 10 -9.99 -19.74 -51.01
C ALA A 10 -9.99 -18.52 -50.07
N ALA A 11 -11.03 -18.38 -49.24
CA ALA A 11 -11.07 -17.39 -48.17
C ALA A 11 -10.32 -17.93 -46.95
N LEU A 12 -9.14 -17.39 -46.65
CA LEU A 12 -8.50 -17.58 -45.34
C LEU A 12 -9.20 -16.69 -44.32
N ALA A 13 -10.00 -17.29 -43.43
CA ALA A 13 -10.46 -16.64 -42.21
C ALA A 13 -9.31 -16.64 -41.18
N GLY A 14 -8.58 -15.53 -41.10
CA GLY A 14 -7.60 -15.31 -40.03
C GLY A 14 -8.31 -15.02 -38.72
N VAL A 15 -8.22 -15.94 -37.75
CA VAL A 15 -8.62 -15.70 -36.37
C VAL A 15 -7.57 -14.76 -35.75
N PHE A 16 -7.89 -13.47 -35.67
CA PHE A 16 -7.13 -12.52 -34.85
C PHE A 16 -7.44 -12.82 -33.38
N ALA A 17 -6.56 -13.58 -32.71
CA ALA A 17 -6.54 -13.65 -31.27
C ALA A 17 -6.11 -12.26 -30.75
N LEU A 18 -7.07 -11.47 -30.29
CA LEU A 18 -6.79 -10.25 -29.52
C LEU A 18 -6.13 -10.69 -28.22
N SER A 19 -4.80 -10.58 -28.14
CA SER A 19 -4.07 -10.69 -26.90
C SER A 19 -4.47 -9.52 -26.01
N VAL A 20 -5.40 -9.75 -25.09
CA VAL A 20 -5.66 -8.82 -23.99
C VAL A 20 -4.33 -8.68 -23.24
N PRO A 21 -3.75 -7.48 -23.12
CA PRO A 21 -2.55 -7.32 -22.32
C PRO A 21 -2.90 -7.79 -20.90
N ALA A 22 -2.14 -8.74 -20.37
CA ALA A 22 -2.26 -9.18 -18.99
C ALA A 22 -1.92 -7.99 -18.09
N GLN A 23 -2.96 -7.27 -17.69
CA GLN A 23 -2.95 -6.21 -16.69
C GLN A 23 -2.81 -6.86 -15.31
N ALA A 24 -2.25 -6.14 -14.34
CA ALA A 24 -2.16 -6.62 -12.97
C ALA A 24 -3.55 -7.10 -12.50
N ARG A 25 -3.59 -8.23 -11.78
CA ARG A 25 -4.86 -8.73 -11.26
C ARG A 25 -5.16 -7.99 -9.96
N ASP A 26 -6.25 -7.25 -9.94
CA ASP A 26 -6.82 -6.74 -8.70
C ASP A 26 -7.14 -7.92 -7.79
N ILE A 27 -6.51 -7.93 -6.62
CA ILE A 27 -6.78 -8.89 -5.57
C ILE A 27 -7.96 -8.41 -4.76
N CYS A 28 -7.97 -7.13 -4.35
CA CYS A 28 -9.05 -6.56 -3.56
C CYS A 28 -9.24 -5.06 -3.83
N THR A 29 -10.50 -4.65 -3.95
CA THR A 29 -10.96 -3.27 -3.81
C THR A 29 -12.00 -3.21 -2.71
N LEU A 30 -11.77 -2.36 -1.71
CA LEU A 30 -12.62 -2.24 -0.53
C LEU A 30 -12.87 -0.77 -0.22
N ILE A 31 -14.13 -0.41 0.02
CA ILE A 31 -14.55 0.89 0.56
C ILE A 31 -15.44 0.62 1.79
N ALA A 32 -15.16 1.31 2.88
CA ALA A 32 -15.94 1.24 4.11
C ALA A 32 -16.21 2.64 4.67
N ASP A 33 -17.35 2.81 5.33
CA ASP A 33 -17.62 4.00 6.12
C ASP A 33 -16.72 4.02 7.37
N ALA A 34 -16.00 5.13 7.60
CA ALA A 34 -14.99 5.18 8.66
C ALA A 34 -15.58 5.08 10.07
N ALA A 35 -16.74 5.70 10.31
CA ALA A 35 -17.35 5.82 11.63
C ALA A 35 -18.09 4.54 12.04
N THR A 36 -18.93 4.02 11.13
CA THR A 36 -19.73 2.81 11.36
C THR A 36 -18.96 1.52 11.10
N ARG A 37 -17.84 1.59 10.37
CA ARG A 37 -17.07 0.44 9.86
C ARG A 37 -17.86 -0.46 8.92
N THR A 38 -18.96 0.05 8.37
CA THR A 38 -19.78 -0.69 7.41
C THR A 38 -19.02 -0.78 6.08
N VAL A 39 -18.85 -2.00 5.58
CA VAL A 39 -18.30 -2.22 4.23
C VAL A 39 -19.36 -1.81 3.21
N LEU A 40 -19.03 -0.83 2.38
CA LEU A 40 -19.92 -0.26 1.36
C LEU A 40 -19.66 -0.89 -0.02
N HIS A 41 -18.41 -1.24 -0.30
CA HIS A 41 -18.00 -1.95 -1.50
C HIS A 41 -16.88 -2.92 -1.14
N GLN A 42 -16.97 -4.15 -1.66
CA GLN A 42 -15.92 -5.15 -1.54
C GLN A 42 -15.92 -6.02 -2.80
N GLU A 43 -14.79 -6.06 -3.48
CA GLU A 43 -14.55 -6.89 -4.65
C GLU A 43 -13.23 -7.64 -4.49
N GLY A 44 -13.22 -8.93 -4.82
CA GLY A 44 -12.04 -9.79 -4.75
C GLY A 44 -11.76 -10.41 -3.38
N ASP A 45 -10.53 -10.90 -3.18
CA ASP A 45 -10.04 -11.49 -1.94
C ASP A 45 -9.48 -10.41 -1.01
N CYS A 46 -10.32 -9.97 -0.08
CA CYS A 46 -9.97 -8.96 0.91
C CYS A 46 -9.57 -9.55 2.27
N GLU A 47 -9.45 -10.88 2.39
CA GLU A 47 -9.17 -11.60 3.64
C GLU A 47 -7.73 -12.13 3.70
N THR A 48 -7.13 -12.48 2.57
CA THR A 48 -5.76 -13.00 2.55
C THR A 48 -4.75 -11.95 2.98
N ARG A 49 -3.97 -12.28 4.02
CA ARG A 49 -2.89 -11.42 4.49
C ARG A 49 -1.68 -11.50 3.57
N VAL A 50 -1.17 -10.34 3.15
CA VAL A 50 0.13 -10.22 2.45
C VAL A 50 1.01 -9.18 3.14
N THR A 51 2.22 -8.97 2.64
CA THR A 51 3.14 -7.99 3.23
C THR A 51 2.58 -6.56 3.07
N PRO A 52 2.64 -5.69 4.09
CA PRO A 52 2.15 -4.32 3.98
C PRO A 52 3.06 -3.42 3.12
N ALA A 53 4.35 -3.75 3.03
CA ALA A 53 5.35 -2.91 2.37
C ALA A 53 5.34 -1.48 2.97
N SER A 54 5.45 -0.45 2.13
CA SER A 54 5.46 0.94 2.59
C SER A 54 4.14 1.46 3.18
N THR A 55 3.02 0.71 3.11
CA THR A 55 1.79 1.12 3.82
C THR A 55 1.97 1.05 5.34
N PHE A 56 2.87 0.19 5.82
CA PHE A 56 3.21 0.09 7.25
C PHE A 56 3.72 1.42 7.85
N LYS A 57 4.24 2.33 7.01
CA LYS A 57 4.68 3.65 7.48
C LYS A 57 3.58 4.45 8.17
N VAL A 58 2.31 4.24 7.82
CA VAL A 58 1.18 4.89 8.51
C VAL A 58 1.10 4.43 9.97
N ALA A 59 1.16 3.12 10.21
CA ALA A 59 1.19 2.57 11.56
C ALA A 59 2.47 2.95 12.31
N LEU A 60 3.63 2.88 11.63
CA LEU A 60 4.91 3.27 12.22
C LEU A 60 4.96 4.76 12.62
N ALA A 61 4.33 5.64 11.84
CA ALA A 61 4.24 7.06 12.18
C ALA A 61 3.47 7.24 13.49
N VAL A 62 2.31 6.59 13.62
CA VAL A 62 1.52 6.60 14.85
C VAL A 62 2.35 6.10 16.05
N MET A 63 3.07 4.99 15.89
CA MET A 63 3.94 4.44 16.94
C MET A 63 5.07 5.41 17.33
N ALA A 64 5.72 6.03 16.35
CA ALA A 64 6.86 6.91 16.58
C ALA A 64 6.44 8.26 17.21
N TYR A 65 5.27 8.79 16.85
CA TYR A 65 4.70 9.95 17.54
C TYR A 65 4.31 9.61 18.99
N ASP A 66 3.64 8.48 19.22
CA ASP A 66 3.24 8.06 20.58
C ASP A 66 4.44 7.83 21.49
N ALA A 67 5.53 7.27 20.94
CA ALA A 67 6.78 7.06 21.65
C ALA A 67 7.61 8.36 21.84
N GLY A 68 7.17 9.49 21.31
CA GLY A 68 7.89 10.77 21.35
C GLY A 68 9.16 10.82 20.50
N ILE A 69 9.33 9.87 19.58
CA ILE A 69 10.46 9.83 18.65
C ILE A 69 10.27 10.87 17.55
N ILE A 70 9.07 10.89 16.93
CA ILE A 70 8.64 11.96 16.03
C ILE A 70 7.88 12.98 16.88
N THR A 71 8.25 14.26 16.75
CA THR A 71 7.64 15.36 17.52
C THR A 71 6.90 16.34 16.64
N SER A 72 7.20 16.39 15.34
CA SER A 72 6.50 17.21 14.35
C SER A 72 6.68 16.65 12.95
N ALA A 73 6.04 17.26 11.96
CA ALA A 73 6.17 16.84 10.56
C ALA A 73 7.60 16.97 10.00
N HIS A 74 8.45 17.75 10.66
CA HIS A 74 9.83 18.01 10.23
C HIS A 74 10.89 17.59 11.26
N GLU A 75 10.49 16.96 12.37
CA GLU A 75 11.42 16.54 13.43
C GLU A 75 11.14 15.11 13.91
N PRO A 76 12.16 14.25 14.02
CA PRO A 76 13.58 14.57 13.86
C PRO A 76 14.02 14.51 12.39
N LYS A 77 14.85 15.48 11.99
CA LYS A 77 15.63 15.34 10.75
C LYS A 77 16.84 14.44 11.00
N LEU A 78 16.87 13.27 10.34
CA LEU A 78 17.95 12.29 10.48
C LEU A 78 18.91 12.36 9.29
N PRO A 79 20.23 12.30 9.49
CA PRO A 79 21.18 12.29 8.40
C PRO A 79 21.26 10.92 7.72
N PHE A 80 21.39 10.94 6.39
CA PHE A 80 21.74 9.74 5.64
C PHE A 80 23.18 9.30 5.99
N LYS A 81 23.41 7.99 6.05
CA LYS A 81 24.75 7.41 6.23
C LYS A 81 25.02 6.38 5.15
N GLU A 82 26.27 6.30 4.72
CA GLU A 82 26.73 5.25 3.82
C GLU A 82 26.37 3.86 4.39
N GLY A 83 25.88 2.98 3.52
CA GLY A 83 25.39 1.65 3.89
C GLY A 83 23.88 1.58 4.20
N TYR A 84 23.18 2.71 4.33
CA TYR A 84 21.72 2.72 4.41
C TYR A 84 21.09 2.32 3.09
N ALA A 85 19.88 1.73 3.14
CA ALA A 85 19.11 1.42 1.95
C ALA A 85 18.87 2.70 1.12
N ASP A 86 19.18 2.67 -0.17
CA ASP A 86 19.18 3.84 -1.06
C ASP A 86 18.52 3.55 -2.42
N TRP A 87 17.47 2.73 -2.42
CA TRP A 87 16.85 2.17 -3.64
C TRP A 87 16.29 3.22 -4.61
N MET A 88 16.07 4.46 -4.15
CA MET A 88 15.61 5.58 -4.95
C MET A 88 16.74 6.62 -5.24
N GLY A 89 18.01 6.23 -5.05
CA GLY A 89 19.16 7.08 -5.33
C GLY A 89 19.16 8.36 -4.51
N ASP A 90 19.39 9.50 -5.17
CA ASP A 90 19.54 10.82 -4.54
C ASP A 90 18.32 11.22 -3.70
N ALA A 91 17.12 10.75 -4.07
CA ALA A 91 15.92 10.99 -3.27
C ALA A 91 16.03 10.42 -1.84
N TRP A 92 16.83 9.36 -1.64
CA TRP A 92 17.08 8.75 -0.32
C TRP A 92 18.46 9.09 0.26
N ARG A 93 19.43 9.51 -0.56
CA ARG A 93 20.79 9.87 -0.11
C ARG A 93 20.88 11.31 0.38
N GLN A 94 19.98 11.67 1.28
CA GLN A 94 19.92 13.00 1.88
C GLN A 94 19.31 12.93 3.27
N ASP A 95 19.59 13.93 4.08
CA ASP A 95 18.91 14.09 5.36
C ASP A 95 17.40 14.11 5.14
N THR A 96 16.69 13.29 5.91
CA THR A 96 15.26 13.06 5.74
C THR A 96 14.56 13.40 7.03
N ASP A 97 13.43 14.10 6.92
CA ASP A 97 12.49 14.36 8.01
C ASP A 97 11.22 13.49 7.83
N PRO A 98 10.27 13.50 8.78
CA PRO A 98 9.05 12.69 8.70
C PRO A 98 8.20 12.94 7.45
N THR A 99 8.12 14.19 6.97
CA THR A 99 7.39 14.55 5.75
C THR A 99 8.06 13.92 4.53
N MET A 100 9.36 14.14 4.35
CA MET A 100 10.14 13.56 3.25
C MET A 100 10.13 12.03 3.30
N TRP A 101 10.16 11.43 4.50
CA TRP A 101 10.05 9.99 4.70
C TRP A 101 8.78 9.41 4.08
N MET A 102 7.64 10.08 4.28
CA MET A 102 6.35 9.65 3.76
C MET A 102 6.21 9.91 2.26
N VAL A 103 6.67 11.08 1.77
CA VAL A 103 6.68 11.45 0.35
C VAL A 103 7.54 10.51 -0.49
N ASN A 104 8.83 10.39 -0.14
CA ASN A 104 9.80 9.60 -0.89
C ASN A 104 9.73 8.09 -0.55
N SER A 105 8.89 7.73 0.42
CA SER A 105 8.81 6.39 0.97
C SER A 105 10.14 5.82 1.48
N THR A 106 11.00 6.68 2.02
CA THR A 106 12.37 6.40 2.44
C THR A 106 12.47 5.22 3.41
N VAL A 107 12.96 4.08 2.94
CA VAL A 107 12.96 2.85 3.77
C VAL A 107 13.93 2.96 4.93
N TRP A 108 15.14 3.49 4.72
CA TRP A 108 16.14 3.59 5.78
C TRP A 108 15.64 4.42 6.97
N TYR A 109 14.84 5.46 6.74
CA TYR A 109 14.26 6.26 7.83
C TYR A 109 13.31 5.41 8.68
N SER A 110 12.50 4.55 8.05
CA SER A 110 11.64 3.57 8.73
C SER A 110 12.46 2.59 9.59
N GLN A 111 13.62 2.14 9.09
CA GLN A 111 14.52 1.24 9.81
C GLN A 111 15.10 1.93 11.05
N ARG A 112 15.46 3.22 10.96
CA ARG A 112 15.91 4.00 12.13
C ARG A 112 14.81 4.15 13.18
N LEU A 113 13.57 4.45 12.77
CA LEU A 113 12.43 4.50 13.69
C LEU A 113 12.19 3.14 14.36
N ALA A 114 12.24 2.05 13.59
CA ALA A 114 12.07 0.70 14.09
C ALA A 114 13.17 0.32 15.10
N GLU A 115 14.43 0.73 14.86
CA GLU A 115 15.54 0.57 15.80
C GLU A 115 15.34 1.33 17.10
N MET A 116 14.91 2.59 17.03
CA MET A 116 14.63 3.41 18.22
C MET A 116 13.47 2.86 19.05
N LEU A 117 12.47 2.23 18.41
CA LEU A 117 11.36 1.58 19.09
C LEU A 117 11.77 0.22 19.68
N GLY A 118 12.49 -0.59 18.93
CA GLY A 118 12.77 -1.99 19.25
C GLY A 118 11.58 -2.93 18.95
N ALA A 119 11.87 -4.22 18.80
CA ALA A 119 10.93 -5.21 18.28
C ALA A 119 9.76 -5.47 19.23
N GLU A 120 10.02 -5.43 20.54
CA GLU A 120 9.01 -5.60 21.57
C GLU A 120 7.95 -4.49 21.51
N LYS A 121 8.38 -3.22 21.41
CA LYS A 121 7.44 -2.10 21.29
C LYS A 121 6.66 -2.14 19.98
N LEU A 122 7.31 -2.44 18.85
CA LEU A 122 6.63 -2.60 17.56
C LEU A 122 5.53 -3.66 17.63
N THR A 123 5.83 -4.81 18.22
CA THR A 123 4.87 -5.91 18.41
C THR A 123 3.73 -5.48 19.32
N ALA A 124 4.03 -4.86 20.46
CA ALA A 124 3.02 -4.40 21.42
C ALA A 124 2.09 -3.34 20.80
N TYR A 125 2.63 -2.38 20.05
CA TYR A 125 1.81 -1.40 19.34
C TYR A 125 0.94 -2.05 18.26
N ALA A 126 1.50 -2.93 17.44
CA ALA A 126 0.73 -3.60 16.40
C ALA A 126 -0.40 -4.46 16.97
N GLN A 127 -0.16 -5.19 18.06
CA GLN A 127 -1.22 -5.91 18.79
C GLN A 127 -2.28 -4.97 19.32
N LYS A 128 -1.86 -3.87 19.97
CA LYS A 128 -2.76 -2.84 20.52
C LYS A 128 -3.61 -2.16 19.43
N PHE A 129 -3.10 -2.05 18.21
CA PHE A 129 -3.82 -1.48 17.06
C PHE A 129 -4.58 -2.53 16.24
N GLY A 130 -4.44 -3.83 16.53
CA GLY A 130 -4.97 -4.90 15.70
C GLY A 130 -4.35 -4.97 14.30
N TYR A 131 -3.07 -4.60 14.16
CA TYR A 131 -2.38 -4.50 12.87
C TYR A 131 -1.89 -5.88 12.39
N GLY A 132 -2.77 -6.59 11.68
CA GLY A 132 -2.47 -7.86 11.02
C GLY A 132 -2.02 -8.95 11.99
N ASN A 133 -0.98 -9.70 11.64
CA ASN A 133 -0.39 -10.72 12.51
C ASN A 133 0.57 -10.17 13.58
N ALA A 134 0.88 -8.86 13.56
CA ALA A 134 1.81 -8.20 14.47
C ALA A 134 3.19 -8.88 14.61
N ASP A 135 3.67 -9.57 13.57
CA ASP A 135 4.91 -10.35 13.63
C ASP A 135 6.11 -9.56 13.10
N PHE A 136 6.98 -9.11 14.01
CA PHE A 136 8.22 -8.39 13.71
C PHE A 136 9.48 -9.25 13.83
N SER A 137 9.38 -10.58 13.77
CA SER A 137 10.54 -11.49 13.88
C SER A 137 11.51 -11.40 12.68
N GLY A 138 11.02 -11.02 11.51
CA GLY A 138 11.80 -10.98 10.28
C GLY A 138 11.99 -12.34 9.63
N ASP A 139 13.03 -12.46 8.81
CA ASP A 139 13.33 -13.69 8.09
C ASP A 139 14.00 -14.72 9.05
N PRO A 140 13.61 -16.01 9.00
CA PRO A 140 14.19 -17.03 9.88
C PRO A 140 15.72 -17.07 9.83
N GLY A 141 16.35 -16.97 11.01
CA GLY A 141 17.81 -17.01 11.16
C GLY A 141 18.58 -15.77 10.68
N ARG A 142 17.89 -14.70 10.25
CA ARG A 142 18.55 -13.48 9.75
C ARG A 142 18.65 -12.35 10.78
N ASN A 143 17.88 -12.41 11.86
CA ASN A 143 17.81 -11.35 12.89
C ASN A 143 17.58 -9.95 12.29
N ASN A 144 16.67 -9.85 11.32
CA ASN A 144 16.45 -8.63 10.53
C ASN A 144 15.02 -8.06 10.68
N GLY A 145 14.35 -8.40 11.79
CA GLY A 145 12.97 -7.98 12.06
C GLY A 145 12.76 -6.46 12.03
N LEU A 146 13.69 -5.70 12.62
CA LEU A 146 13.68 -4.23 12.63
C LEU A 146 13.97 -3.58 11.28
N GLU A 147 14.43 -4.36 10.30
CA GLU A 147 14.82 -3.84 9.00
C GLU A 147 13.87 -4.26 7.87
N ARG A 148 13.27 -5.46 8.00
CA ARG A 148 12.60 -6.13 6.88
C ARG A 148 11.25 -6.74 7.19
N SER A 149 10.81 -6.86 8.45
CA SER A 149 9.56 -7.57 8.79
C SER A 149 8.36 -7.13 7.93
N TRP A 150 8.24 -5.84 7.61
CA TRP A 150 7.17 -5.27 6.77
C TRP A 150 7.41 -5.35 5.25
N ILE A 151 8.56 -5.85 4.78
CA ILE A 151 8.98 -5.93 3.37
C ILE A 151 9.24 -7.38 2.96
N SER A 152 8.17 -8.06 2.51
CA SER A 152 8.19 -9.45 2.06
C SER A 152 8.85 -10.39 3.07
N SER A 153 8.45 -10.23 4.33
CA SER A 153 8.96 -11.00 5.47
C SER A 153 7.80 -11.35 6.42
N SER A 154 8.04 -11.39 7.73
CA SER A 154 7.15 -11.90 8.78
C SER A 154 5.81 -11.15 8.92
N LEU A 155 5.81 -9.82 8.81
CA LEU A 155 4.61 -9.02 9.05
C LEU A 155 3.65 -9.16 7.87
N LYS A 156 2.41 -9.56 8.15
CA LYS A 156 1.34 -9.74 7.17
C LYS A 156 0.06 -9.08 7.66
N ILE A 157 -0.68 -8.47 6.75
CA ILE A 157 -1.97 -7.83 6.99
C ILE A 157 -2.88 -8.00 5.77
N SER A 158 -4.18 -8.22 5.97
CA SER A 158 -5.17 -8.32 4.89
C SER A 158 -5.75 -6.94 4.53
N PRO A 159 -6.40 -6.82 3.36
CA PRO A 159 -7.14 -5.61 3.02
C PRO A 159 -8.21 -5.20 4.05
N LEU A 160 -8.98 -6.15 4.60
CA LEU A 160 -9.95 -5.85 5.65
C LEU A 160 -9.30 -5.35 6.94
N GLU A 161 -8.14 -5.89 7.30
CA GLU A 161 -7.39 -5.44 8.48
C GLU A 161 -6.75 -4.06 8.28
N GLN A 162 -6.26 -3.76 7.07
CA GLN A 162 -5.83 -2.41 6.68
C GLN A 162 -6.99 -1.42 6.85
N ALA A 163 -8.18 -1.76 6.36
CA ALA A 163 -9.35 -0.91 6.49
C ALA A 163 -9.77 -0.71 7.95
N GLY A 164 -9.73 -1.77 8.77
CA GLY A 164 -10.02 -1.68 10.20
C GLY A 164 -9.06 -0.76 10.95
N PHE A 165 -7.75 -0.87 10.67
CA PHE A 165 -6.73 0.01 11.25
C PHE A 165 -6.95 1.48 10.81
N VAL A 166 -7.14 1.73 9.52
CA VAL A 166 -7.33 3.10 9.02
C VAL A 166 -8.63 3.71 9.53
N ALA A 167 -9.73 2.95 9.58
CA ALA A 167 -11.00 3.42 10.17
C ALA A 167 -10.81 3.85 11.62
N ALA A 168 -10.12 3.02 12.43
CA ALA A 168 -9.82 3.37 13.81
C ALA A 168 -8.91 4.60 13.94
N LEU A 169 -7.96 4.80 13.02
CA LEU A 169 -7.11 5.99 12.99
C LEU A 169 -7.90 7.26 12.69
N VAL A 170 -8.68 7.26 11.62
CA VAL A 170 -9.36 8.49 11.12
C VAL A 170 -10.59 8.88 11.93
N ASP A 171 -11.20 7.91 12.64
CA ASP A 171 -12.30 8.11 13.60
C ASP A 171 -11.78 8.35 15.04
N GLY A 172 -10.46 8.41 15.24
CA GLY A 172 -9.85 8.70 16.55
C GLY A 172 -10.10 7.61 17.61
N LYS A 173 -10.24 6.35 17.18
CA LYS A 173 -10.54 5.19 18.03
C LYS A 173 -9.34 4.30 18.31
N LEU A 174 -8.15 4.61 17.79
CA LEU A 174 -6.95 3.92 18.27
C LEU A 174 -6.74 4.28 19.76
N PRO A 175 -6.29 3.33 20.60
CA PRO A 175 -6.11 3.51 22.04
C PRO A 175 -4.86 4.36 22.40
N ILE A 176 -4.75 5.55 21.82
CA ILE A 176 -3.67 6.54 21.94
C ILE A 176 -4.26 7.96 21.85
N SER A 177 -3.44 8.99 22.08
CA SER A 177 -3.96 10.36 22.08
C SER A 177 -4.43 10.83 20.70
N ALA A 178 -5.48 11.66 20.68
CA ALA A 178 -5.98 12.27 19.45
C ALA A 178 -4.93 13.16 18.76
N ALA A 179 -4.09 13.85 19.54
CA ALA A 179 -3.01 14.67 19.01
C ALA A 179 -1.95 13.84 18.26
N VAL A 180 -1.59 12.66 18.78
CA VAL A 180 -0.67 11.72 18.12
C VAL A 180 -1.28 11.22 16.79
N MET A 181 -2.56 10.85 16.81
CA MET A 181 -3.26 10.41 15.59
C MET A 181 -3.31 11.54 14.54
N ALA A 182 -3.61 12.77 14.96
CA ALA A 182 -3.63 13.93 14.08
C ALA A 182 -2.26 14.17 13.43
N GLY A 183 -1.18 14.23 14.22
CA GLY A 183 0.17 14.42 13.70
C GLY A 183 0.61 13.32 12.71
N ALA A 184 0.25 12.06 12.98
CA ALA A 184 0.52 10.97 12.04
C ALA A 184 -0.29 11.09 10.74
N MET A 185 -1.56 11.48 10.82
CA MET A 185 -2.41 11.69 9.64
C MET A 185 -1.95 12.85 8.78
N GLU A 186 -1.37 13.91 9.37
CA GLU A 186 -0.80 15.05 8.63
C GLU A 186 0.33 14.64 7.67
N LEU A 187 1.06 13.56 7.97
CA LEU A 187 2.12 13.06 7.09
C LEU A 187 1.58 12.30 5.86
N VAL A 188 0.32 11.87 5.90
CA VAL A 188 -0.28 11.05 4.83
C VAL A 188 -0.62 11.93 3.64
N GLN A 189 -0.06 11.56 2.49
CA GLN A 189 -0.11 12.35 1.27
C GLN A 189 -1.50 12.34 0.63
N GLN A 190 -1.92 13.47 0.07
CA GLN A 190 -3.03 13.52 -0.88
C GLN A 190 -2.59 12.83 -2.17
N GLY A 191 -3.18 11.67 -2.47
CA GLY A 191 -2.86 10.88 -3.65
C GLY A 191 -3.74 11.18 -4.85
N GLY A 192 -4.86 11.89 -4.67
CA GLY A 192 -5.75 12.29 -5.75
C GLY A 192 -7.00 13.01 -5.26
N ALA A 193 -7.84 13.44 -6.19
CA ALA A 193 -9.17 13.97 -5.91
C ALA A 193 -10.13 13.63 -7.06
N SER A 194 -11.37 13.27 -6.75
CA SER A 194 -12.40 12.88 -7.73
C SER A 194 -13.80 13.05 -7.12
N GLU A 195 -14.78 13.56 -7.88
CA GLU A 195 -16.17 13.76 -7.42
C GLU A 195 -16.34 14.56 -6.11
N GLY A 196 -15.46 15.54 -5.90
CA GLY A 196 -15.40 16.35 -4.67
C GLY A 196 -14.79 15.65 -3.47
N TRP A 197 -14.34 14.39 -3.62
CA TRP A 197 -13.56 13.69 -2.61
C TRP A 197 -12.08 14.01 -2.73
N THR A 198 -11.43 14.22 -1.60
CA THR A 198 -9.96 14.27 -1.50
C THR A 198 -9.46 12.94 -0.96
N LEU A 199 -8.62 12.23 -1.72
CA LEU A 199 -8.09 10.92 -1.34
C LEU A 199 -6.71 11.08 -0.73
N ARG A 200 -6.56 10.70 0.54
CA ARG A 200 -5.29 10.65 1.27
C ARG A 200 -4.90 9.21 1.51
N GLY A 201 -3.67 8.84 1.22
CA GLY A 201 -3.25 7.47 1.43
C GLY A 201 -1.76 7.24 1.28
N LYS A 202 -1.37 5.99 1.54
CA LYS A 202 0.00 5.53 1.38
C LYS A 202 0.07 4.39 0.38
N THR A 203 0.96 4.53 -0.58
CA THR A 203 1.32 3.45 -1.51
C THR A 203 2.30 2.46 -0.87
N GLY A 204 2.19 1.19 -1.27
CA GLY A 204 3.10 0.11 -0.90
C GLY A 204 3.47 -0.75 -2.11
N SER A 205 4.72 -1.20 -2.18
CA SER A 205 5.15 -2.14 -3.21
C SER A 205 6.18 -3.10 -2.67
N ALA A 206 5.99 -4.39 -2.94
CA ALA A 206 6.91 -5.43 -2.52
C ALA A 206 6.79 -6.64 -3.45
N TYR A 207 7.86 -7.41 -3.54
CA TYR A 207 7.92 -8.59 -4.41
C TYR A 207 7.92 -9.85 -3.56
N PRO A 208 7.16 -10.90 -3.91
CA PRO A 208 7.26 -12.20 -3.28
C PRO A 208 8.71 -12.69 -3.28
N ARG A 209 9.09 -13.46 -2.26
CA ARG A 209 10.36 -14.18 -2.26
C ARG A 209 10.13 -15.60 -2.75
N GLN A 210 11.01 -16.06 -3.61
CA GLN A 210 11.13 -17.44 -4.02
C GLN A 210 11.84 -18.26 -2.93
N ALA A 211 11.79 -19.59 -3.04
CA ALA A 211 12.40 -20.49 -2.07
C ALA A 211 13.93 -20.31 -1.92
N ASP A 212 14.59 -19.82 -2.97
CA ASP A 212 16.01 -19.48 -2.99
C ASP A 212 16.34 -18.11 -2.37
N GLY A 213 15.32 -17.36 -1.94
CA GLY A 213 15.42 -16.03 -1.33
C GLY A 213 15.39 -14.86 -2.33
N ASN A 214 15.40 -15.12 -3.64
CA ASN A 214 15.31 -14.09 -4.67
C ASN A 214 13.89 -13.51 -4.77
N PHE A 215 13.78 -12.28 -5.29
CA PHE A 215 12.49 -11.65 -5.50
C PHE A 215 11.87 -12.07 -6.84
N ASP A 216 10.62 -12.51 -6.80
CA ASP A 216 9.80 -12.67 -7.99
C ASP A 216 9.32 -11.29 -8.48
N ARG A 217 10.09 -10.72 -9.40
CA ARG A 217 9.82 -9.38 -9.97
C ARG A 217 8.67 -9.35 -10.97
N ALA A 218 8.12 -10.51 -11.35
CA ALA A 218 6.94 -10.60 -12.20
C ALA A 218 5.64 -10.62 -11.39
N ARG A 219 5.71 -10.87 -10.07
CA ARG A 219 4.55 -11.04 -9.19
C ARG A 219 4.47 -9.97 -8.09
N GLY A 220 4.88 -8.75 -8.39
CA GLY A 220 4.91 -7.65 -7.41
C GLY A 220 3.52 -7.30 -6.87
N TRP A 221 3.41 -7.12 -5.55
CA TRP A 221 2.21 -6.55 -4.93
C TRP A 221 2.24 -5.03 -5.03
N GLY A 222 1.07 -4.45 -5.28
CA GLY A 222 0.79 -3.02 -5.24
C GLY A 222 -0.32 -2.70 -4.26
N TRP A 223 -0.05 -1.82 -3.30
CA TRP A 223 -1.04 -1.32 -2.34
C TRP A 223 -1.30 0.16 -2.56
N TYR A 224 -2.56 0.57 -2.39
CA TYR A 224 -2.92 1.93 -2.00
C TYR A 224 -4.00 1.89 -0.91
N VAL A 225 -3.65 2.41 0.27
CA VAL A 225 -4.46 2.31 1.48
C VAL A 225 -4.62 3.70 2.09
N GLY A 226 -5.83 4.08 2.49
CA GLY A 226 -6.08 5.41 3.01
C GLY A 226 -7.55 5.71 3.25
N TRP A 227 -7.88 7.01 3.22
CA TRP A 227 -9.24 7.50 3.37
C TRP A 227 -9.53 8.64 2.40
N ALA A 228 -10.80 8.77 2.03
CA ALA A 228 -11.34 9.84 1.22
C ALA A 228 -12.20 10.76 2.08
N GLU A 229 -12.14 12.06 1.82
CA GLU A 229 -12.88 13.08 2.57
C GLU A 229 -13.76 13.92 1.63
N LYS A 230 -15.04 14.11 1.99
CA LYS A 230 -15.98 15.02 1.32
C LYS A 230 -16.88 15.68 2.36
N GLY A 231 -16.61 16.94 2.68
CA GLY A 231 -17.21 17.59 3.85
C GLY A 231 -16.85 16.82 5.13
N ASP A 232 -17.85 16.47 5.94
CA ASP A 232 -17.65 15.68 7.16
C ASP A 232 -17.63 14.16 6.92
N GLN A 233 -17.93 13.71 5.70
CA GLN A 233 -17.92 12.29 5.36
C GLN A 233 -16.49 11.78 5.17
N LYS A 234 -16.20 10.61 5.73
CA LYS A 234 -14.94 9.90 5.59
C LYS A 234 -15.18 8.46 5.18
N LEU A 235 -14.61 8.07 4.04
CA LEU A 235 -14.60 6.68 3.58
C LEU A 235 -13.19 6.12 3.65
N VAL A 236 -13.01 4.95 4.23
CA VAL A 236 -11.76 4.21 4.14
C VAL A 236 -11.72 3.46 2.83
N PHE A 237 -10.57 3.46 2.16
CA PHE A 237 -10.34 2.67 0.95
C PHE A 237 -9.10 1.78 1.08
N VAL A 238 -9.14 0.64 0.40
CA VAL A 238 -8.00 -0.25 0.20
C VAL A 238 -8.05 -0.81 -1.23
N ARG A 239 -6.96 -0.63 -1.97
CA ARG A 239 -6.66 -1.35 -3.22
C ARG A 239 -5.43 -2.23 -3.00
N LEU A 240 -5.54 -3.50 -3.33
CA LEU A 240 -4.43 -4.45 -3.45
C LEU A 240 -4.49 -5.11 -4.82
N ALA A 241 -3.38 -5.02 -5.56
CA ALA A 241 -3.18 -5.71 -6.82
C ALA A 241 -1.89 -6.56 -6.78
N GLN A 242 -1.81 -7.56 -7.66
CA GLN A 242 -0.58 -8.30 -7.91
C GLN A 242 -0.31 -8.42 -9.41
N ASP A 243 0.91 -8.09 -9.78
CA ASP A 243 1.36 -8.14 -11.16
C ASP A 243 1.40 -9.58 -11.70
N GLU A 244 1.20 -9.72 -13.01
CA GLU A 244 1.44 -10.97 -13.75
C GLU A 244 2.72 -10.92 -14.59
N GLN A 245 3.32 -9.74 -14.71
CA GLN A 245 4.57 -9.48 -15.42
C GLN A 245 5.30 -8.28 -14.81
N ARG A 246 6.55 -8.05 -15.20
CA ARG A 246 7.31 -6.92 -14.69
C ARG A 246 6.87 -5.61 -15.37
N HIS A 247 6.65 -4.57 -14.56
CA HIS A 247 6.32 -3.23 -15.03
C HIS A 247 7.42 -2.20 -14.69
N GLN A 248 7.44 -1.10 -15.45
CA GLN A 248 8.33 0.06 -15.22
C GLN A 248 7.89 0.88 -13.99
N VAL A 249 6.58 1.16 -13.91
CA VAL A 249 5.97 1.85 -12.76
C VAL A 249 5.92 0.87 -11.58
N SER A 250 5.94 1.36 -10.34
CA SER A 250 5.74 0.48 -9.17
C SER A 250 4.26 0.10 -8.99
N GLY A 251 3.98 -1.11 -8.50
CA GLY A 251 2.60 -1.58 -8.30
C GLY A 251 1.76 -0.69 -7.39
N GLY A 252 2.36 -0.06 -6.39
CA GLY A 252 1.64 0.82 -5.47
C GLY A 252 1.24 2.16 -6.11
N LEU A 253 2.03 2.67 -7.07
CA LEU A 253 1.65 3.86 -7.83
C LEU A 253 0.52 3.54 -8.81
N ARG A 254 0.57 2.38 -9.49
CA ARG A 254 -0.56 1.92 -10.32
C ARG A 254 -1.84 1.75 -9.51
N ALA A 255 -1.78 1.01 -8.40
CA ALA A 255 -2.93 0.82 -7.51
C ALA A 255 -3.55 2.15 -7.02
N ARG A 256 -2.73 3.20 -6.82
CA ARG A 256 -3.21 4.55 -6.51
C ARG A 256 -3.92 5.16 -7.71
N ASP A 257 -3.23 5.21 -8.85
CA ASP A 257 -3.72 5.90 -10.04
C ASP A 257 -5.03 5.28 -10.54
N GLU A 258 -5.08 3.95 -10.59
CA GLU A 258 -6.27 3.17 -10.96
C GLU A 258 -7.42 3.36 -9.95
N LEU A 259 -7.16 3.39 -8.63
CA LEU A 259 -8.22 3.68 -7.66
C LEU A 259 -8.76 5.11 -7.82
N VAL A 260 -7.89 6.09 -8.07
CA VAL A 260 -8.31 7.49 -8.26
C VAL A 260 -9.16 7.65 -9.53
N GLU A 261 -8.78 6.96 -10.62
CA GLU A 261 -9.54 6.92 -11.87
C GLU A 261 -10.91 6.25 -11.67
N ASP A 262 -10.95 5.10 -11.00
CA ASP A 262 -12.19 4.35 -10.76
C ASP A 262 -13.10 4.99 -9.71
N TRP A 263 -12.59 5.94 -8.92
CA TRP A 263 -13.26 6.46 -7.73
C TRP A 263 -14.69 6.93 -8.02
N ALA A 264 -14.90 7.67 -9.10
CA ALA A 264 -16.21 8.21 -9.48
C ALA A 264 -17.26 7.10 -9.68
N GLY A 265 -16.87 6.00 -10.34
CA GLY A 265 -17.73 4.84 -10.55
C GLY A 265 -17.99 4.08 -9.24
N LEU A 266 -16.96 3.92 -8.41
CA LEU A 266 -17.05 3.24 -7.13
C LEU A 266 -18.01 3.96 -6.17
N VAL A 267 -17.89 5.28 -6.00
CA VAL A 267 -18.77 6.02 -5.07
C VAL A 267 -20.13 6.35 -5.67
N GLY A 268 -20.23 6.52 -6.99
CA GLY A 268 -21.51 6.74 -7.66
C GLY A 268 -22.52 5.61 -7.44
N GLY A 269 -22.02 4.37 -7.28
CA GLY A 269 -22.84 3.20 -6.95
C GLY A 269 -23.31 3.12 -5.50
N LEU A 270 -22.78 3.95 -4.59
CA LEU A 270 -23.07 3.89 -3.15
C LEU A 270 -24.24 4.79 -2.70
N GLY A 271 -24.70 5.71 -3.56
CA GLY A 271 -25.79 6.63 -3.24
C GLY A 271 -25.47 7.64 -2.13
N LEU A 272 -24.19 8.06 -2.04
CA LEU A 272 -23.65 8.99 -1.03
C LEU A 272 -23.67 10.46 -1.48
#